data_AF-A0A517PHG9-F1
#
_entry.id   AF-A0A517PHG9-F1
#
_cell.length_a   1.000
_cell.length_b   1.000
_cell.length_c   1.000
_cell.angle_alpha   90.00
_cell.angle_beta   90.00
_cell.angle_gamma   90.00
#
_symmetry.space_group_name_H-M   'P 1'
#
loop_
_entity.id
_entity.type
_entity.pdbx_description
1 polymer ?
#
loop_
_entity_poly.entity_id
_entity_poly.type
_entity_poly.pdbx_seq_one_letter_code
_entity_poly.pdbx_strand_id
1 'polypeptide(L)'
;MKCTAPLLIFLLLPLGCDSSTPPTQQATIPDQLEGNTATEVPQKTSDFLEPMYAPVLVIMQNEKGSGTTTKFSPRSHSPGTSVTHAATSTSGDPRGPAKVSWSYTGTDPKGDHYQFEKEFLENNPGQKKLTKEIIYTGENQIVFEDQYQRINICPAPEKKE
;
A
#
# COMPACT_ATOMS: atom_id res chain seq x y z
N MET A 1 23.85 -28.99 -42.48
CA MET A 1 23.50 -30.20 -41.73
C MET A 1 22.65 -29.78 -40.54
N LYS A 2 21.42 -30.30 -40.48
CA LYS A 2 20.43 -30.06 -39.42
C LYS A 2 20.59 -31.18 -38.40
N CYS A 3 20.65 -30.88 -37.11
CA CYS A 3 20.46 -31.88 -36.06
C CYS A 3 19.45 -31.38 -35.03
N THR A 4 18.54 -32.31 -34.78
CA THR A 4 17.21 -32.25 -34.21
C THR A 4 17.26 -32.28 -32.69
N ALA A 5 16.28 -31.61 -32.07
CA ALA A 5 15.98 -31.72 -30.64
C ALA A 5 15.46 -33.12 -30.28
N PRO A 6 15.66 -33.59 -29.04
CA PRO A 6 14.83 -34.62 -28.46
C PRO A 6 13.78 -34.03 -27.52
N LEU A 7 12.56 -34.49 -27.79
CA LEU A 7 11.33 -34.44 -27.03
C LEU A 7 11.50 -35.11 -25.65
N LEU A 8 11.02 -34.49 -24.56
CA LEU A 8 10.68 -35.20 -23.33
C LEU A 8 9.33 -34.71 -22.81
N ILE A 9 8.34 -35.57 -23.00
CA ILE A 9 6.97 -35.48 -22.51
C ILE A 9 6.96 -36.03 -21.08
N PHE A 10 6.46 -35.24 -20.12
CA PHE A 10 6.01 -35.73 -18.82
C PHE A 10 4.55 -35.34 -18.63
N LEU A 11 3.68 -36.34 -18.77
CA LEU A 11 2.23 -36.31 -18.52
C LEU A 11 1.98 -37.14 -17.26
N LEU A 12 1.70 -36.49 -16.13
CA LEU A 12 1.16 -37.16 -14.93
C LEU A 12 0.27 -36.18 -14.15
N LEU A 13 -1.04 -36.25 -14.39
CA LEU A 13 -2.07 -35.84 -13.43
C LEU A 13 -3.19 -36.89 -13.46
N PRO A 14 -3.50 -37.57 -12.35
CA PRO A 14 -4.76 -38.30 -12.22
C PRO A 14 -5.87 -37.31 -11.89
N LEU A 15 -6.79 -37.11 -12.84
CA LEU A 15 -8.11 -36.54 -12.60
C LEU A 15 -8.98 -37.62 -11.98
N GLY A 16 -9.12 -37.58 -10.65
CA GLY A 16 -10.16 -38.30 -9.92
C GLY A 16 -11.46 -37.48 -9.88
N CYS A 17 -12.54 -38.14 -10.29
CA CYS A 17 -13.96 -37.83 -10.09
C CYS A 17 -14.27 -37.28 -8.67
N ASP A 18 -15.31 -36.47 -8.44
CA ASP A 18 -16.69 -36.89 -8.61
C ASP A 18 -17.73 -35.78 -8.77
N SER A 19 -18.82 -36.21 -9.41
CA SER A 19 -20.00 -35.45 -9.81
C SER A 19 -20.81 -34.91 -8.63
N SER A 20 -21.57 -33.82 -8.85
CA SER A 20 -23.04 -33.91 -9.04
C SER A 20 -23.71 -32.54 -8.80
N THR A 21 -24.45 -32.08 -9.81
CA THR A 21 -25.48 -31.02 -9.73
C THR A 21 -26.86 -31.67 -9.88
N PRO A 22 -28.00 -31.01 -9.60
CA PRO A 22 -28.39 -30.04 -8.55
C PRO A 22 -29.73 -30.52 -7.88
N PRO A 23 -30.55 -29.72 -7.14
CA PRO A 23 -31.39 -28.69 -7.76
C PRO A 23 -31.62 -27.41 -6.90
N THR A 24 -31.87 -26.33 -7.63
CA THR A 24 -32.52 -25.10 -7.18
C THR A 24 -33.88 -25.40 -6.54
N GLN A 25 -34.11 -24.94 -5.32
CA GLN A 25 -35.46 -24.82 -4.76
C GLN A 25 -35.84 -23.34 -4.71
N GLN A 26 -36.83 -22.98 -5.53
CA GLN A 26 -37.73 -21.87 -5.25
C GLN A 26 -38.90 -22.42 -4.42
N ALA A 27 -39.20 -21.78 -3.29
CA ALA A 27 -40.54 -21.67 -2.71
C ALA A 27 -40.49 -20.56 -1.65
N THR A 28 -41.06 -19.38 -1.92
CA THR A 28 -42.42 -18.95 -1.51
C THR A 28 -42.39 -18.14 -0.21
N ILE A 29 -42.71 -16.85 -0.32
CA ILE A 29 -42.99 -15.93 0.80
C ILE A 29 -44.35 -16.29 1.42
N PRO A 30 -44.51 -16.16 2.76
CA PRO A 30 -45.55 -15.24 3.24
C PRO A 30 -45.10 -14.34 4.41
N ASP A 31 -45.65 -13.13 4.43
CA ASP A 31 -45.69 -12.16 5.54
C ASP A 31 -46.06 -12.78 6.90
N GLN A 32 -45.32 -12.45 7.97
CA GLN A 32 -45.81 -11.65 9.12
C GLN A 32 -44.93 -11.76 10.39
N LEU A 33 -44.69 -10.58 10.97
CA LEU A 33 -44.58 -10.19 12.39
C LEU A 33 -43.53 -10.77 13.36
N GLU A 34 -42.88 -9.78 13.99
CA GLU A 34 -42.37 -9.71 15.37
C GLU A 34 -41.10 -10.47 15.77
N GLY A 35 -40.11 -9.68 16.20
CA GLY A 35 -38.95 -10.15 16.94
C GLY A 35 -37.83 -9.13 16.97
N ASN A 36 -37.94 -8.10 17.82
CA ASN A 36 -36.84 -7.23 18.18
C ASN A 36 -35.66 -8.07 18.70
N THR A 37 -34.62 -8.22 17.90
CA THR A 37 -33.26 -8.45 18.41
C THR A 37 -32.33 -7.77 17.44
N ALA A 38 -31.91 -6.55 17.77
CA ALA A 38 -30.70 -5.99 17.21
C ALA A 38 -29.59 -6.99 17.53
N THR A 39 -29.18 -7.74 16.52
CA THR A 39 -27.94 -8.49 16.59
C THR A 39 -26.87 -7.42 16.69
N GLU A 40 -26.41 -7.17 17.91
CA GLU A 40 -25.20 -6.42 18.19
C GLU A 40 -24.09 -7.18 17.46
N VAL A 41 -23.80 -6.74 16.24
CA VAL A 41 -22.59 -7.14 15.53
C VAL A 41 -21.48 -6.86 16.52
N PRO A 42 -20.71 -7.86 16.98
CA PRO A 42 -19.59 -7.63 17.87
C PRO A 42 -18.71 -6.60 17.19
N GLN A 43 -18.71 -5.39 17.75
CA GLN A 43 -17.91 -4.30 17.26
C GLN A 43 -16.48 -4.74 17.56
N LYS A 44 -15.85 -5.37 16.55
CA LYS A 44 -14.47 -5.81 16.59
C LYS A 44 -13.66 -4.58 16.97
N THR A 45 -13.33 -4.51 18.26
CA THR A 45 -12.57 -3.40 18.82
C THR A 45 -11.21 -3.54 18.15
N SER A 46 -10.95 -2.64 17.22
CA SER A 46 -9.70 -2.57 16.49
C SER A 46 -8.60 -2.36 17.54
N ASP A 47 -7.76 -3.34 17.83
CA ASP A 47 -6.64 -3.23 18.80
C ASP A 47 -5.54 -2.26 18.32
N PHE A 48 -5.83 -1.41 17.34
CA PHE A 48 -4.86 -0.50 16.74
C PHE A 48 -4.86 0.82 17.49
N LEU A 49 -3.68 1.19 17.97
CA LEU A 49 -3.44 2.50 18.53
C LEU A 49 -3.69 3.60 17.50
N GLU A 50 -4.12 4.76 17.98
CA GLU A 50 -4.21 5.94 17.15
C GLU A 50 -2.82 6.40 16.70
N PRO A 51 -2.67 6.96 15.48
CA PRO A 51 -1.42 7.56 15.05
C PRO A 51 -0.96 8.66 16.01
N MET A 52 0.28 8.59 16.48
CA MET A 52 0.87 9.53 17.43
C MET A 52 1.27 10.86 16.77
N TYR A 53 1.68 10.82 15.50
CA TYR A 53 2.31 11.96 14.84
C TYR A 53 1.60 12.36 13.54
N ALA A 54 0.27 12.28 13.51
CA ALA A 54 -0.55 12.70 12.38
C ALA A 54 -1.12 14.12 12.57
N PRO A 55 -1.24 14.94 11.50
CA PRO A 55 -0.75 14.73 10.15
C PRO A 55 0.77 14.80 10.02
N VAL A 56 1.30 14.09 9.02
CA VAL A 56 2.68 14.24 8.53
C VAL A 56 2.70 14.97 7.19
N LEU A 57 3.86 15.52 6.86
CA LEU A 57 4.21 15.94 5.50
C LEU A 57 5.20 14.94 4.91
N VAL A 58 4.95 14.55 3.66
CA VAL A 58 5.94 13.86 2.82
C VAL A 58 6.43 14.85 1.79
N ILE A 59 7.72 15.16 1.82
CA ILE A 59 8.37 16.13 0.96
C ILE A 59 9.28 15.38 -0.01
N MET A 60 9.18 15.71 -1.28
CA MET A 60 9.93 15.09 -2.37
C MET A 60 10.62 16.20 -3.15
N GLN A 61 11.95 16.24 -3.12
CA GLN A 61 12.77 17.31 -3.69
C GLN A 61 13.81 16.75 -4.65
N ASN A 62 14.10 17.47 -5.73
CA ASN A 62 15.24 17.18 -6.60
C ASN A 62 16.54 17.81 -6.06
N GLU A 63 17.65 17.58 -6.76
CA GLU A 63 18.98 18.15 -6.47
C GLU A 63 19.01 19.69 -6.31
N LYS A 64 18.04 20.40 -6.90
CA LYS A 64 17.90 21.86 -6.84
C LYS A 64 17.00 22.32 -5.68
N GLY A 65 16.48 21.39 -4.88
CA GLY A 65 15.53 21.65 -3.79
C GLY A 65 14.08 21.89 -4.23
N SER A 66 13.80 21.81 -5.53
CA SER A 66 12.44 21.96 -6.09
C SER A 66 11.67 20.65 -5.97
N GLY A 67 10.38 20.71 -5.67
CA GLY A 67 9.53 19.52 -5.69
C GLY A 67 8.16 19.70 -5.05
N THR A 68 7.64 18.62 -4.47
CA THR A 68 6.25 18.53 -4.02
C THR A 68 6.18 18.16 -2.55
N THR A 69 5.24 18.78 -1.83
CA THR A 69 4.90 18.44 -0.46
C THR A 69 3.48 17.92 -0.40
N THR A 70 3.29 16.74 0.17
CA THR A 70 1.97 16.15 0.43
C THR A 70 1.71 16.10 1.92
N LYS A 71 0.53 16.57 2.35
CA LYS A 71 0.02 16.33 3.69
C LYS A 71 -0.73 14.99 3.76
N PHE A 72 -0.41 14.17 4.75
CA PHE A 72 -1.02 12.86 4.97
C PHE A 72 -1.51 12.71 6.41
N SER A 73 -2.74 12.22 6.57
CA SER A 73 -3.32 11.82 7.84
C SER A 73 -3.85 10.39 7.68
N PRO A 74 -3.32 9.40 8.41
CA PRO A 74 -3.97 8.09 8.49
C PRO A 74 -5.39 8.27 9.06
N ARG A 75 -6.35 7.48 8.60
CA ARG A 75 -7.65 7.41 9.30
C ARG A 75 -7.40 6.80 10.67
N SER A 76 -7.93 7.44 11.71
CA SER A 76 -7.87 6.91 13.06
C SER A 76 -8.47 5.50 13.06
N HIS A 77 -7.85 4.57 13.79
CA HIS A 77 -8.34 3.23 14.11
C HIS A 77 -8.07 2.07 13.12
N SER A 78 -7.49 2.25 11.92
CA SER A 78 -7.09 1.08 11.12
C SER A 78 -5.85 1.28 10.23
N PRO A 79 -4.89 0.33 10.25
CA PRO A 79 -3.87 0.21 9.22
C PRO A 79 -4.46 0.12 7.81
N GLY A 80 -3.63 0.38 6.81
CA GLY A 80 -4.01 0.24 5.41
C GLY A 80 -4.50 1.54 4.77
N THR A 81 -4.52 2.65 5.51
CA THR A 81 -4.63 3.97 4.88
C THR A 81 -3.38 4.18 4.02
N SER A 82 -3.56 4.15 2.70
CA SER A 82 -2.49 4.29 1.73
C SER A 82 -2.73 5.50 0.87
N VAL A 83 -1.68 6.27 0.62
CA VAL A 83 -1.72 7.37 -0.34
C VAL A 83 -0.59 7.16 -1.34
N THR A 84 -0.95 7.27 -2.60
CA THR A 84 0.01 7.25 -3.70
C THR A 84 0.07 8.65 -4.27
N HIS A 85 1.22 9.32 -4.13
CA HIS A 85 1.50 10.52 -4.90
C HIS A 85 2.59 10.23 -5.90
N ALA A 86 2.24 10.29 -7.18
CA ALA A 86 3.26 10.34 -8.21
C ALA A 86 4.14 11.58 -7.96
N ALA A 87 5.38 11.35 -7.54
CA ALA A 87 6.42 12.35 -7.54
C ALA A 87 6.87 12.52 -8.99
N THR A 88 6.11 13.25 -9.81
CA THR A 88 6.61 13.64 -11.14
C THR A 88 7.78 14.60 -10.97
N SER A 89 8.96 14.10 -10.65
CA SER A 89 10.18 14.90 -10.76
C SER A 89 10.79 14.61 -12.12
N THR A 90 10.31 15.36 -13.10
CA THR A 90 10.92 15.50 -14.41
C THR A 90 12.11 16.45 -14.32
N SER A 91 13.13 16.12 -15.11
CA SER A 91 14.45 16.75 -15.31
C SER A 91 15.56 16.35 -14.32
N GLY A 92 16.49 15.53 -14.80
CA GLY A 92 17.80 15.27 -14.17
C GLY A 92 18.15 13.80 -13.98
N ASP A 93 17.19 12.96 -13.60
CA ASP A 93 17.43 11.54 -13.31
C ASP A 93 17.49 10.71 -14.62
N PRO A 94 18.62 10.07 -14.96
CA PRO A 94 18.73 9.21 -16.14
C PRO A 94 17.89 7.94 -16.05
N ARG A 95 17.31 7.63 -14.88
CA ARG A 95 16.38 6.50 -14.69
C ARG A 95 14.94 6.86 -15.12
N GLY A 96 14.66 8.12 -15.42
CA GLY A 96 13.33 8.59 -15.77
C GLY A 96 12.48 8.92 -14.54
N PRO A 97 11.19 9.25 -14.73
CA PRO A 97 10.29 9.63 -13.66
C PRO A 97 10.07 8.48 -12.67
N ALA A 98 9.99 8.82 -11.37
CA ALA A 98 9.74 7.86 -10.30
C ALA A 98 8.41 8.14 -9.59
N LYS A 99 7.64 7.10 -9.31
CA LYS A 99 6.46 7.14 -8.46
C LYS A 99 6.85 6.80 -7.03
N VAL A 100 6.27 7.51 -6.06
CA VAL A 100 6.47 7.24 -4.63
C VAL A 100 5.11 6.98 -3.99
N SER A 101 4.97 5.90 -3.25
CA SER A 101 3.77 5.60 -2.48
C SER A 101 4.13 5.32 -1.04
N TRP A 102 3.21 5.61 -0.14
CA TRP A 102 3.37 5.26 1.26
C TRP A 102 2.05 4.83 1.88
N SER A 103 2.15 3.90 2.81
CA SER A 103 1.03 3.39 3.59
C SER A 103 1.36 3.46 5.07
N TYR A 104 0.35 3.82 5.87
CA TYR A 104 0.41 3.67 7.31
C TYR A 104 0.05 2.23 7.67
N THR A 105 0.96 1.55 8.38
CA THR A 105 0.84 0.13 8.71
C THR A 105 0.45 -0.12 10.17
N GLY A 106 0.46 0.92 11.01
CA GLY A 106 -0.02 0.85 12.40
C GLY A 106 0.81 1.72 13.34
N THR A 107 0.46 1.68 14.62
CA THR A 107 1.20 2.37 15.67
C THR A 107 1.47 1.39 16.80
N ASP A 108 2.68 1.44 17.34
CA ASP A 108 3.11 0.72 18.53
C ASP A 108 3.83 1.69 19.49
N PRO A 109 4.29 1.24 20.68
CA PRO A 109 4.98 2.13 21.62
C PRO A 109 6.27 2.80 21.09
N LYS A 110 6.80 2.40 19.93
CA LYS A 110 7.98 3.01 19.31
C LYS A 110 7.62 4.16 18.37
N GLY A 111 6.38 4.23 17.89
CA GLY A 111 5.89 5.29 17.01
C GLY A 111 4.96 4.79 15.92
N ASP A 112 4.80 5.63 14.89
CA ASP A 112 3.92 5.35 13.75
C ASP A 112 4.69 4.63 12.64
N HIS A 113 4.16 3.51 12.16
CA HIS A 113 4.81 2.67 11.17
C HIS A 113 4.32 3.01 9.77
N TYR A 114 5.28 3.17 8.86
CA TYR A 114 5.00 3.46 7.46
C TYR A 114 5.82 2.57 6.54
N GLN A 115 5.21 2.10 5.47
CA GLN A 115 5.89 1.45 4.36
C GLN A 115 5.91 2.39 3.16
N PHE A 116 7.11 2.71 2.69
CA PHE A 116 7.33 3.52 1.50
C PHE A 116 7.80 2.66 0.34
N GLU A 117 7.34 2.98 -0.87
CA GLU A 117 7.77 2.37 -2.11
C GLU A 117 8.15 3.43 -3.14
N LYS A 118 9.26 3.23 -3.84
CA LYS A 118 9.72 4.06 -4.97
C LYS A 118 9.87 3.16 -6.21
N GLU A 119 9.18 3.52 -7.28
CA GLU A 119 9.11 2.77 -8.54
C GLU A 119 9.53 3.70 -9.70
N PHE A 120 10.45 3.27 -10.57
CA PHE A 120 10.85 4.04 -11.75
C PHE A 120 9.98 3.59 -12.95
N LEU A 121 9.42 4.56 -13.69
CA LEU A 121 8.34 4.31 -14.67
C LEU A 121 8.83 4.08 -16.10
N GLU A 122 10.11 4.33 -16.42
CA GLU A 122 10.62 4.19 -17.79
C GLU A 122 11.21 2.80 -18.09
N ASN A 123 11.03 2.36 -19.34
CA ASN A 123 11.28 1.01 -19.86
C ASN A 123 12.74 0.53 -19.75
N ASN A 124 13.17 0.15 -18.54
CA ASN A 124 14.32 -0.71 -18.35
C ASN A 124 13.90 -1.92 -17.51
N PRO A 125 13.92 -3.15 -18.06
CA PRO A 125 13.40 -4.36 -17.39
C PRO A 125 14.16 -4.79 -16.12
N GLY A 126 15.16 -4.02 -15.69
CA GLY A 126 15.86 -4.18 -14.41
C GLY A 126 15.68 -3.01 -13.43
N GLN A 127 14.76 -2.08 -13.69
CA GLN A 127 14.56 -0.90 -12.84
C GLN A 127 13.85 -1.26 -11.52
N LYS A 128 14.60 -1.03 -10.45
CA LYS A 128 14.38 -1.54 -9.10
C LYS A 128 13.25 -0.77 -8.42
N LYS A 129 12.19 -1.49 -8.07
CA LYS A 129 11.29 -1.08 -6.99
C LYS A 129 12.12 -1.06 -5.70
N LEU A 130 12.10 0.07 -4.99
CA LEU A 130 12.70 0.20 -3.67
C LEU A 130 11.58 0.23 -2.65
N THR A 131 11.70 -0.56 -1.59
CA THR A 131 10.78 -0.55 -0.46
C THR A 131 11.56 -0.21 0.80
N LYS A 132 10.99 0.65 1.64
CA LYS A 132 11.57 0.99 2.94
C LYS A 132 10.47 1.10 3.98
N GLU A 133 10.64 0.41 5.09
CA GLU A 133 9.82 0.57 6.28
C GLU A 133 10.50 1.56 7.22
N ILE A 134 9.71 2.41 7.86
CA ILE A 134 10.18 3.35 8.88
C ILE A 134 9.27 3.32 10.09
N ILE A 135 9.86 3.62 11.26
CA ILE A 135 9.14 3.97 12.48
C ILE A 135 9.33 5.47 12.67
N TYR A 136 8.24 6.22 12.48
CA TYR A 136 8.24 7.66 12.56
C TYR A 136 8.00 8.12 13.99
N THR A 137 8.87 9.02 14.45
CA THR A 137 8.94 9.47 15.86
C THR A 137 8.71 10.97 16.02
N GLY A 138 8.08 11.62 15.03
CA GLY A 138 7.75 13.04 15.10
C GLY A 138 8.88 14.01 14.72
N GLU A 139 9.98 13.52 14.16
CA GLU A 139 11.09 14.36 13.68
C GLU A 139 11.28 14.22 12.16
N ASN A 140 11.94 15.19 11.51
CA ASN A 140 12.25 15.07 10.09
C ASN A 140 13.16 13.87 9.82
N GLN A 141 12.68 12.89 9.04
CA GLN A 141 13.42 11.67 8.72
C GLN A 141 13.56 11.49 7.20
N ILE A 142 14.76 11.16 6.74
CA ILE A 142 15.03 10.84 5.33
C ILE A 142 14.58 9.40 5.04
N VAL A 143 13.64 9.27 4.10
CA VAL A 143 13.14 7.98 3.62
C VAL A 143 14.02 7.48 2.49
N PHE A 144 14.14 8.23 1.40
CA PHE A 144 15.02 7.90 0.28
C PHE A 144 15.90 9.08 -0.04
N GLU A 145 17.15 8.82 -0.39
CA GLU A 145 18.08 9.83 -0.86
C GLU A 145 19.04 9.21 -1.88
N ASP A 146 19.22 9.94 -2.98
CA ASP A 146 20.28 9.72 -3.95
C ASP A 146 20.72 11.07 -4.51
N GLN A 147 21.67 11.05 -5.46
CA GLN A 147 22.22 12.26 -6.06
C GLN A 147 21.20 13.12 -6.82
N TYR A 148 20.02 12.59 -7.16
CA TYR A 148 19.00 13.31 -7.93
C TYR A 148 17.79 13.71 -7.09
N GLN A 149 17.48 12.97 -6.03
CA GLN A 149 16.25 13.17 -5.27
C GLN A 149 16.43 12.85 -3.78
N ARG A 150 15.79 13.66 -2.94
CA ARG A 150 15.57 13.39 -1.51
C ARG A 150 14.08 13.32 -1.22
N ILE A 151 13.68 12.34 -0.41
CA ILE A 151 12.33 12.13 0.09
C ILE A 151 12.41 12.07 1.61
N ASN A 152 11.65 12.92 2.28
CA ASN A 152 11.59 12.96 3.74
C ASN A 152 10.14 12.99 4.24
N ILE A 153 9.95 12.47 5.45
CA ILE A 153 8.73 12.60 6.24
C ILE A 153 9.01 13.55 7.40
N CYS A 154 8.13 14.50 7.68
CA CYS A 154 8.29 15.45 8.77
C CYS A 154 6.95 15.88 9.38
N PRO A 155 6.96 16.58 10.53
CA PRO A 155 5.73 17.05 11.14
C PRO A 155 5.01 18.03 10.24
N ALA A 156 3.67 17.96 10.22
CA ALA A 156 2.90 19.07 9.69
C ALA A 156 2.99 20.26 10.66
N PRO A 157 3.18 21.50 10.16
CA PRO A 157 3.16 22.66 11.04
C PRO A 157 1.80 22.76 11.72
N GLU A 158 1.83 23.06 13.02
CA GLU A 158 0.63 23.41 13.77
C GLU A 158 -0.05 24.61 13.09
N LYS A 159 -1.38 24.55 12.96
CA LYS A 159 -2.11 25.72 12.47
C LYS A 159 -1.88 26.82 13.50
N LYS A 160 -1.28 27.94 13.08
CA LYS A 160 -1.34 29.16 13.86
C LYS A 160 -2.80 29.61 13.86
N GLU A 161 -3.43 29.56 15.03
CA GLU A 161 -4.73 30.19 15.29
C GLU A 161 -4.63 31.72 15.20
#